data_AF-A0A1F9PHP6-F1
#
_entry.id   AF-A0A1F9PHP6-F1
#
_cell.length_a   1.000
_cell.length_b   1.000
_cell.length_c   1.000
_cell.angle_alpha   90.00
_cell.angle_beta   90.00
_cell.angle_gamma   90.00
#
_symmetry.space_group_name_H-M   'P 1'
#
loop_
_entity.id
_entity.type
_entity.pdbx_description
1 polymer ?
#
loop_
_entity_poly.entity_id
_entity_poly.type
_entity_poly.pdbx_seq_one_letter_code
_entity_poly.pdbx_strand_id
1 'polypeptide(L)'
;MQLSAQKDVYKLFLVNVALIAVGMLSLALMGCTIKVVSPYDDKLFNDTEVFFKKANTMIEEGKSVSPLTDEERSKIDAPVNHPGHLTVFAPKYDALLLDTDALILRVITNSQAIDAFGGELHMKINDVIDKSIPSACPDLHTELGKVDLTAMNFVDLKCSVLRWKEQHADDSITKGKKILKKANWEGRKIALFDTILAIQKAEGFKNNK
;
A
#
# COMPACT_ATOMS: atom_id res chain seq x y z
N MET A 1 -31.68 -73.31 -0.26
CA MET A 1 -30.38 -72.78 -0.73
C MET A 1 -30.46 -71.37 -1.36
N GLN A 2 -31.64 -70.74 -1.47
CA GLN A 2 -31.79 -69.38 -2.05
C GLN A 2 -31.67 -68.21 -1.05
N LEU A 3 -31.77 -68.44 0.26
CA LEU A 3 -31.74 -67.35 1.27
C LEU A 3 -30.34 -66.79 1.58
N SER A 4 -29.24 -67.52 1.33
CA SER A 4 -27.89 -67.02 1.67
C SER A 4 -27.37 -66.05 0.61
N ALA A 5 -27.58 -66.33 -0.67
CA ALA A 5 -27.15 -65.46 -1.78
C ALA A 5 -27.79 -64.07 -1.73
N GLN A 6 -29.04 -63.96 -1.26
CA GLN A 6 -29.72 -62.67 -1.15
C GLN A 6 -29.10 -61.80 -0.05
N LYS A 7 -28.67 -62.36 1.09
CA LYS A 7 -28.04 -61.59 2.19
C LYS A 7 -26.68 -61.00 1.80
N ASP A 8 -25.92 -61.70 0.97
CA ASP A 8 -24.59 -61.24 0.54
C ASP A 8 -24.68 -60.09 -0.47
N VAL A 9 -25.69 -60.10 -1.35
CA VAL A 9 -25.94 -59.00 -2.29
C VAL A 9 -26.37 -57.72 -1.56
N TYR A 10 -27.22 -57.83 -0.53
CA TYR A 10 -27.61 -56.66 0.28
C TYR A 10 -26.45 -56.09 1.10
N LYS A 11 -25.56 -56.93 1.64
CA LYS A 11 -24.35 -56.46 2.33
C LYS A 11 -23.41 -55.72 1.37
N LEU A 12 -23.19 -56.26 0.17
CA LEU A 12 -22.33 -55.62 -0.83
C LEU A 12 -22.91 -54.29 -1.31
N PHE A 13 -24.24 -54.21 -1.46
CA PHE A 13 -24.94 -52.97 -1.82
C PHE A 13 -24.85 -51.92 -0.71
N LEU A 14 -25.06 -52.31 0.56
CA LEU A 14 -24.96 -51.41 1.71
C LEU A 14 -23.52 -50.89 1.93
N VAL A 15 -22.50 -51.73 1.74
CA VAL A 15 -21.10 -51.33 1.86
C VAL A 15 -20.72 -50.33 0.76
N ASN A 16 -21.17 -50.55 -0.48
CA ASN A 16 -20.91 -49.62 -1.60
C ASN A 16 -21.66 -48.29 -1.42
N VAL A 17 -22.91 -48.30 -0.95
CA VAL A 17 -23.67 -47.07 -0.65
C VAL A 17 -23.01 -46.30 0.50
N ALA A 18 -22.53 -46.99 1.53
CA ALA A 18 -21.80 -46.35 2.64
C ALA A 18 -20.47 -45.73 2.17
N LEU A 19 -19.71 -46.41 1.31
CA LEU A 19 -18.46 -45.88 0.73
C LEU A 19 -18.69 -44.64 -0.14
N ILE A 20 -19.76 -44.64 -0.94
CA ILE A 20 -20.15 -43.49 -1.77
C ILE A 20 -20.62 -42.31 -0.90
N ALA A 21 -21.37 -42.57 0.16
CA ALA A 21 -21.81 -41.53 1.11
C ALA A 21 -20.65 -40.92 1.90
N VAL A 22 -19.67 -41.72 2.32
CA VAL A 22 -18.46 -41.25 3.01
C VAL A 22 -17.55 -40.46 2.05
N GLY A 23 -17.47 -40.86 0.78
CA GLY A 23 -16.75 -40.13 -0.26
C GLY A 23 -17.37 -38.76 -0.58
N MET A 24 -18.70 -38.67 -0.65
CA MET A 24 -19.38 -37.38 -0.86
C MET A 24 -19.29 -36.44 0.35
N LEU A 25 -19.28 -36.98 1.58
CA LEU A 25 -19.13 -36.17 2.79
C LEU A 25 -17.72 -35.58 2.94
N SER A 26 -16.69 -36.26 2.43
CA SER A 26 -15.30 -35.79 2.48
C SER A 26 -14.99 -34.71 1.42
N LEU A 27 -15.70 -34.69 0.30
CA LEU A 27 -15.64 -33.61 -0.70
C LEU A 27 -16.37 -32.34 -0.24
N ALA A 28 -17.42 -32.46 0.58
CA ALA A 28 -18.16 -31.32 1.13
C ALA A 28 -17.39 -30.56 2.22
N LEU A 29 -16.40 -31.19 2.87
CA LEU A 29 -15.58 -30.58 3.93
C LEU A 29 -14.34 -29.83 3.41
N MET A 30 -14.05 -29.88 2.10
CA MET A 30 -12.96 -29.08 1.49
C MET A 30 -13.39 -27.65 1.11
N GLY A 31 -14.68 -27.32 1.24
CA GLY A 31 -15.24 -26.02 0.89
C GLY A 31 -15.42 -25.12 2.12
N CYS A 32 -14.30 -24.56 2.61
CA CYS A 32 -14.17 -23.33 3.40
C CYS A 32 -12.87 -23.45 4.20
N THR A 33 -11.73 -23.24 3.55
CA THR A 33 -10.57 -22.74 4.30
C THR A 33 -11.02 -21.41 4.88
N ILE A 34 -11.42 -21.42 6.16
CA ILE A 34 -11.45 -20.22 6.96
C ILE A 34 -10.02 -19.69 6.82
N LYS A 35 -9.83 -18.67 5.98
CA LYS A 35 -8.64 -17.84 6.10
C LYS A 35 -8.77 -17.29 7.50
N VAL A 36 -8.06 -17.92 8.44
CA VAL A 36 -7.68 -17.27 9.68
C VAL A 36 -6.94 -16.03 9.17
N VAL A 37 -7.66 -14.91 9.12
CA VAL A 37 -7.07 -13.61 8.82
C VAL A 37 -6.11 -13.43 9.97
N SER A 38 -4.84 -13.77 9.74
CA SER A 38 -3.80 -13.51 10.69
C SER A 38 -3.92 -12.02 11.06
N PRO A 39 -3.84 -11.64 12.34
CA PRO A 39 -3.82 -10.23 12.73
C PRO A 39 -2.67 -9.48 12.03
N TYR A 40 -1.70 -10.23 11.52
CA TYR A 40 -0.63 -9.80 10.63
C TYR A 40 -0.95 -10.07 9.15
N ASP A 41 -1.00 -9.01 8.34
CA ASP A 41 -1.04 -9.16 6.89
C ASP A 41 0.38 -9.20 6.31
N ASP A 42 0.93 -10.42 6.15
CA ASP A 42 2.26 -10.68 5.55
C ASP A 42 2.47 -9.93 4.23
N LYS A 43 1.40 -9.85 3.42
CA LYS A 43 1.50 -9.20 2.12
C LYS A 43 1.47 -7.68 2.26
N LEU A 44 0.74 -7.11 3.22
CA LEU A 44 0.84 -5.68 3.52
C LEU A 44 2.25 -5.31 3.99
N PHE A 45 2.86 -6.12 4.84
CA PHE A 45 4.24 -5.91 5.28
C PHE A 45 5.22 -5.96 4.10
N ASN A 46 5.14 -7.00 3.26
CA ASN A 46 6.00 -7.16 2.09
C ASN A 46 5.80 -6.02 1.08
N ASP A 47 4.55 -5.63 0.80
CA ASP A 47 4.24 -4.53 -0.11
C ASP A 47 4.77 -3.19 0.44
N THR A 48 4.73 -2.99 1.77
CA THR A 48 5.31 -1.82 2.44
C THR A 48 6.83 -1.78 2.30
N GLU A 49 7.50 -2.94 2.41
CA GLU A 49 8.96 -3.03 2.18
C GLU A 49 9.31 -2.77 0.71
N VAL A 50 8.52 -3.28 -0.23
CA VAL A 50 8.68 -3.01 -1.68
C VAL A 50 8.52 -1.52 -1.95
N PHE A 51 7.50 -0.88 -1.37
CA PHE A 51 7.31 0.57 -1.45
C PHE A 51 8.54 1.30 -0.91
N PHE A 52 9.02 0.94 0.28
CA PHE A 52 10.20 1.56 0.90
C PHE A 52 11.42 1.47 -0.02
N LYS A 53 11.71 0.28 -0.57
CA LYS A 53 12.82 0.06 -1.49
C LYS A 53 12.69 0.94 -2.73
N LYS A 54 11.52 0.98 -3.36
CA LYS A 54 11.26 1.79 -4.56
C LYS A 54 11.43 3.29 -4.27
N ALA A 55 10.84 3.78 -3.18
CA ALA A 55 10.94 5.18 -2.76
C ALA A 55 12.39 5.56 -2.42
N ASN A 56 13.10 4.71 -1.68
CA ASN A 56 14.50 4.94 -1.33
C ASN A 56 15.41 4.93 -2.55
N THR A 57 15.18 4.05 -3.53
CA THR A 57 15.92 4.07 -4.81
C THR A 57 15.71 5.41 -5.54
N MET A 58 14.48 5.87 -5.67
CA MET A 58 14.19 7.19 -6.26
C MET A 58 14.92 8.32 -5.51
N ILE A 59 14.92 8.28 -4.17
CA ILE A 59 15.60 9.29 -3.34
C ILE A 59 17.11 9.26 -3.54
N GLU A 60 17.74 8.09 -3.58
CA GLU A 60 19.18 7.95 -3.79
C GLU A 60 19.60 8.37 -5.20
N GLU A 61 18.79 8.06 -6.21
CA GLU A 61 18.97 8.59 -7.57
C GLU A 61 18.88 10.11 -7.59
N GLY A 62 17.85 10.69 -6.93
CA GLY A 62 17.72 12.13 -6.78
C GLY A 62 18.94 12.76 -6.12
N LYS A 63 19.42 12.18 -5.03
CA LYS A 63 20.59 12.65 -4.29
C LYS A 63 21.87 12.59 -5.13
N SER A 64 22.06 11.53 -5.92
CA SER A 64 23.29 11.35 -6.71
C SER A 64 23.44 12.37 -7.83
N VAL A 65 22.33 12.82 -8.41
CA VAL A 65 22.31 13.79 -9.52
C VAL A 65 22.01 15.22 -9.08
N SER A 66 21.80 15.48 -7.80
CA SER A 66 21.41 16.81 -7.31
C SER A 66 22.61 17.69 -6.92
N PRO A 67 22.52 19.02 -7.12
CA PRO A 67 23.49 19.96 -6.60
C PRO A 67 23.52 19.95 -5.06
N LEU A 68 24.68 20.25 -4.49
CA LEU A 68 24.85 20.45 -3.05
C LEU A 68 24.32 21.82 -2.61
N THR A 69 24.57 22.85 -3.41
CA THR A 69 24.34 24.26 -3.05
C THR A 69 23.43 24.98 -4.05
N ASP A 70 22.91 26.15 -3.65
CA ASP A 70 22.14 27.01 -4.55
C ASP A 70 23.01 27.63 -5.66
N GLU A 71 24.30 27.81 -5.39
CA GLU A 71 25.26 28.31 -6.38
C GLU A 71 25.54 27.27 -7.47
N GLU A 72 25.71 25.99 -7.11
CA GLU A 72 25.82 24.92 -8.09
C GLU A 72 24.55 24.79 -8.92
N ARG A 73 23.39 24.91 -8.27
CA ARG A 73 22.09 24.85 -8.95
C ARG A 73 21.87 26.00 -9.92
N SER A 74 22.34 27.22 -9.59
CA SER A 74 22.15 28.39 -10.45
C SER A 74 22.93 28.29 -11.76
N LYS A 75 24.09 27.63 -11.74
CA LYS A 75 24.98 27.36 -12.89
C LYS A 75 24.43 26.32 -13.89
N ILE A 76 23.25 25.74 -13.63
CA ILE A 76 22.60 24.80 -14.55
C ILE A 76 21.86 25.58 -15.64
N ASP A 77 22.43 25.64 -16.85
CA ASP A 77 21.92 26.47 -17.95
C ASP A 77 20.69 25.88 -18.66
N ALA A 78 20.61 24.54 -18.77
CA ALA A 78 19.48 23.83 -19.38
C ALA A 78 18.79 22.89 -18.37
N PRO A 79 18.02 23.42 -17.39
CA PRO A 79 17.50 22.63 -16.28
C PRO A 79 16.63 21.47 -16.73
N VAL A 80 15.83 21.64 -17.78
CA VAL A 80 14.91 20.60 -18.30
C VAL A 80 15.61 19.32 -18.75
N ASN A 81 16.88 19.42 -19.17
CA ASN A 81 17.69 18.28 -19.61
C ASN A 81 18.54 17.69 -18.49
N HIS A 82 18.53 18.31 -17.30
CA HIS A 82 19.32 17.86 -16.18
C HIS A 82 18.72 16.57 -15.60
N PRO A 83 19.51 15.54 -15.27
CA PRO A 83 19.00 14.29 -14.72
C PRO A 83 18.21 14.45 -13.40
N GLY A 84 18.51 15.53 -12.65
CA GLY A 84 17.83 15.92 -11.42
C GLY A 84 16.52 16.69 -11.60
N HIS A 85 16.08 16.94 -12.84
CA HIS A 85 14.90 17.75 -13.12
C HIS A 85 13.60 17.00 -12.84
N LEU A 86 12.55 17.71 -12.42
CA LEU A 86 11.23 17.16 -12.13
C LEU A 86 10.69 16.22 -13.23
N THR A 87 10.91 16.51 -14.50
CA THR A 87 10.42 15.66 -15.61
C THR A 87 10.94 14.23 -15.55
N VAL A 88 12.12 14.00 -14.99
CA VAL A 88 12.71 12.67 -14.78
C VAL A 88 12.08 11.96 -13.58
N PHE A 89 11.62 12.73 -12.58
CA PHE A 89 11.09 12.20 -11.32
C PHE A 89 9.56 12.14 -11.27
N ALA A 90 8.85 12.92 -12.09
CA ALA A 90 7.38 12.95 -12.10
C ALA A 90 6.77 11.55 -12.28
N PRO A 91 7.19 10.72 -13.25
CA PRO A 91 6.68 9.36 -13.38
C PRO A 91 6.99 8.47 -12.16
N LYS A 92 8.09 8.74 -11.45
CA LYS A 92 8.48 7.98 -10.26
C LYS A 92 7.61 8.35 -9.06
N TYR A 93 7.27 9.63 -8.89
CA TYR A 93 6.28 10.04 -7.90
C TYR A 93 4.91 9.43 -8.20
N ASP A 94 4.47 9.46 -9.46
CA ASP A 94 3.18 8.90 -9.86
C ASP A 94 3.12 7.40 -9.57
N ALA A 95 4.21 6.69 -9.84
CA ALA A 95 4.32 5.27 -9.50
C ALA A 95 4.31 5.01 -7.98
N LEU A 96 4.83 5.91 -7.15
CA LEU A 96 4.75 5.79 -5.69
C LEU A 96 3.36 6.14 -5.16
N LEU A 97 2.70 7.15 -5.73
CA LEU A 97 1.32 7.49 -5.38
C LEU A 97 0.38 6.32 -5.65
N LEU A 98 0.53 5.67 -6.81
CA LEU A 98 -0.24 4.45 -7.13
C LEU A 98 0.03 3.31 -6.14
N ASP A 99 1.28 3.10 -5.72
CA ASP A 99 1.59 2.08 -4.72
C ASP A 99 0.94 2.41 -3.36
N THR A 100 0.93 3.69 -2.96
CA THR A 100 0.22 4.10 -1.73
C THR A 100 -1.28 3.89 -1.82
N ASP A 101 -1.89 4.08 -2.99
CA ASP A 101 -3.31 3.77 -3.20
C ASP A 101 -3.61 2.29 -3.05
N ALA A 102 -2.73 1.42 -3.58
CA ALA A 102 -2.84 -0.02 -3.42
C ALA A 102 -2.70 -0.46 -1.95
N LEU A 103 -1.77 0.14 -1.20
CA LEU A 103 -1.58 -0.11 0.23
C LEU A 103 -2.78 0.34 1.05
N ILE A 104 -3.29 1.56 0.80
CA ILE A 104 -4.49 2.09 1.44
C ILE A 104 -5.69 1.16 1.18
N LEU A 105 -5.93 0.80 -0.08
CA LEU A 105 -7.03 -0.10 -0.47
C LEU A 105 -6.93 -1.44 0.28
N ARG A 106 -5.74 -2.03 0.34
CA ARG A 106 -5.51 -3.30 1.05
C ARG A 106 -5.89 -3.20 2.52
N VAL A 107 -5.43 -2.17 3.21
CA VAL A 107 -5.72 -1.97 4.64
C VAL A 107 -7.22 -1.78 4.86
N ILE A 108 -7.88 -0.97 4.04
CA ILE A 108 -9.33 -0.75 4.13
C ILE A 108 -10.09 -2.05 3.89
N THR A 109 -9.71 -2.85 2.90
CA THR A 109 -10.39 -4.12 2.59
C THR A 109 -10.21 -5.18 3.68
N ASN A 110 -9.15 -5.08 4.47
CA ASN A 110 -8.89 -6.02 5.56
C ASN A 110 -9.49 -5.54 6.89
N SER A 111 -9.73 -4.24 7.06
CA SER A 111 -10.65 -3.75 8.08
C SER A 111 -12.06 -4.18 7.70
N GLN A 112 -12.89 -4.64 8.65
CA GLN A 112 -14.29 -5.05 8.40
C GLN A 112 -15.22 -3.90 7.94
N ALA A 113 -14.69 -2.81 7.37
CA ALA A 113 -15.38 -1.61 6.93
C ALA A 113 -15.69 -1.61 5.41
N ILE A 114 -15.91 -2.78 4.80
CA ILE A 114 -16.39 -2.89 3.40
C ILE A 114 -17.93 -2.79 3.36
N ASP A 115 -18.47 -1.71 3.91
CA ASP A 115 -19.88 -1.34 3.78
C ASP A 115 -19.92 0.13 3.41
N ALA A 116 -20.39 0.46 2.19
CA ALA A 116 -20.57 1.80 1.61
C ALA A 116 -19.36 2.79 1.62
N PHE A 117 -18.36 2.53 2.46
CA PHE A 117 -17.30 3.42 2.90
C PHE A 117 -16.06 3.31 2.02
N GLY A 118 -15.75 2.12 1.49
CA GLY A 118 -14.62 1.93 0.56
C GLY A 118 -14.75 2.73 -0.74
N GLY A 119 -15.97 2.89 -1.27
CA GLY A 119 -16.24 3.71 -2.46
C GLY A 119 -16.20 5.21 -2.16
N GLU A 120 -16.76 5.62 -1.01
CA GLU A 120 -16.75 7.01 -0.55
C GLU A 120 -15.32 7.47 -0.19
N LEU A 121 -14.50 6.59 0.37
CA LEU A 121 -13.12 6.85 0.74
C LEU A 121 -12.21 7.05 -0.49
N HIS A 122 -12.36 6.24 -1.54
CA HIS A 122 -11.61 6.46 -2.78
C HIS A 122 -11.99 7.80 -3.45
N MET A 123 -13.28 8.13 -3.47
CA MET A 123 -13.74 9.43 -3.99
C MET A 123 -13.27 10.60 -3.10
N LYS A 124 -13.32 10.48 -1.77
CA LYS A 124 -12.86 11.53 -0.84
C LYS A 124 -11.35 11.71 -0.84
N ILE A 125 -10.58 10.63 -0.92
CA ILE A 125 -9.13 10.70 -1.08
C ILE A 125 -8.79 11.46 -2.35
N ASN A 126 -9.45 11.14 -3.47
CA ASN A 126 -9.22 11.87 -4.73
C ASN A 126 -9.74 13.32 -4.66
N ASP A 127 -10.92 13.55 -4.07
CA ASP A 127 -11.55 14.87 -3.96
C ASP A 127 -10.74 15.82 -3.06
N VAL A 128 -10.19 15.34 -1.94
CA VAL A 128 -9.34 16.15 -1.06
C VAL A 128 -7.94 16.34 -1.66
N ILE A 129 -7.40 15.35 -2.36
CA ILE A 129 -6.14 15.53 -3.10
C ILE A 129 -6.31 16.55 -4.23
N ASP A 130 -7.47 16.55 -4.90
CA ASP A 130 -7.78 17.47 -6.00
C ASP A 130 -8.17 18.88 -5.51
N LYS A 131 -8.76 19.02 -4.30
CA LYS A 131 -9.23 20.30 -3.75
C LYS A 131 -8.28 21.01 -2.79
N SER A 132 -7.30 20.31 -2.22
CA SER A 132 -6.54 20.82 -1.06
C SER A 132 -5.08 21.17 -1.33
N ILE A 133 -4.75 21.59 -2.54
CA ILE A 133 -3.47 22.29 -2.78
C ILE A 133 -3.64 23.74 -2.27
N PRO A 134 -3.02 24.19 -1.15
CA PRO A 134 -1.76 23.70 -0.55
C PRO A 134 -1.80 23.45 0.98
N SER A 135 -2.72 22.62 1.48
CA SER A 135 -2.72 22.15 2.89
C SER A 135 -3.41 20.79 3.11
N ALA A 136 -3.12 19.77 2.32
CA ALA A 136 -4.02 18.61 2.15
C ALA A 136 -3.94 17.41 3.14
N CYS A 137 -3.53 17.54 4.40
CA CYS A 137 -3.46 16.34 5.28
C CYS A 137 -4.14 16.47 6.65
N PRO A 138 -4.16 17.64 7.34
CA PRO A 138 -4.91 17.77 8.58
C PRO A 138 -6.42 17.56 8.39
N ASP A 139 -6.96 17.98 7.24
CA ASP A 139 -8.39 17.91 6.92
C ASP A 139 -8.83 16.47 6.59
N LEU A 140 -7.92 15.63 6.07
CA LEU A 140 -8.20 14.21 5.79
C LEU A 140 -8.50 13.44 7.08
N HIS A 141 -7.77 13.71 8.17
CA HIS A 141 -8.01 13.08 9.48
C HIS A 141 -9.43 13.38 9.99
N THR A 142 -10.00 14.54 9.62
CA THR A 142 -11.36 14.94 10.03
C THR A 142 -12.44 14.33 9.13
N GLU A 143 -12.19 14.24 7.82
CA GLU A 143 -13.17 13.73 6.84
C GLU A 143 -13.28 12.20 6.79
N LEU A 144 -12.24 11.49 7.19
CA LEU A 144 -12.21 10.04 7.15
C LEU A 144 -12.91 9.37 8.36
N GLY A 145 -13.25 10.09 9.43
CA GLY A 145 -13.92 9.48 10.59
C GLY A 145 -13.04 8.46 11.33
N LYS A 146 -13.63 7.42 11.93
CA LYS A 146 -12.89 6.37 12.68
C LYS A 146 -12.20 5.37 11.74
N VAL A 147 -11.19 5.81 10.98
CA VAL A 147 -10.30 4.91 10.24
C VAL A 147 -9.27 4.31 11.20
N ASP A 148 -8.91 3.03 11.00
CA ASP A 148 -7.85 2.37 11.77
C ASP A 148 -6.52 3.14 11.62
N LEU A 149 -5.74 3.21 12.69
CA LEU A 149 -4.47 3.96 12.75
C LEU A 149 -3.53 3.56 11.59
N THR A 150 -3.58 2.30 11.19
CA THR A 150 -2.83 1.75 10.05
C THR A 150 -3.17 2.42 8.74
N ALA A 151 -4.46 2.55 8.42
CA ALA A 151 -4.89 3.18 7.18
C ALA A 151 -4.55 4.68 7.19
N MET A 152 -4.62 5.34 8.36
CA MET A 152 -4.15 6.71 8.51
C MET A 152 -2.65 6.86 8.27
N ASN A 153 -1.83 5.90 8.71
CA ASN A 153 -0.40 5.94 8.43
C ASN A 153 -0.09 5.81 6.92
N PHE A 154 -0.84 5.01 6.17
CA PHE A 154 -0.67 4.91 4.71
C PHE A 154 -1.22 6.14 3.96
N VAL A 155 -2.26 6.77 4.49
CA VAL A 155 -2.70 8.09 4.04
C VAL A 155 -1.60 9.13 4.22
N ASP A 156 -0.99 9.20 5.41
CA ASP A 156 0.12 10.13 5.70
C ASP A 156 1.33 9.87 4.78
N LEU A 157 1.56 8.60 4.42
CA LEU A 157 2.57 8.21 3.45
C LEU A 157 2.26 8.76 2.04
N LYS A 158 1.02 8.60 1.55
CA LYS A 158 0.57 9.18 0.27
C LYS A 158 0.75 10.70 0.26
N CYS A 159 0.29 11.35 1.32
CA CYS A 159 0.47 12.78 1.59
C CYS A 159 1.92 13.22 1.48
N SER A 160 2.84 12.44 2.06
CA SER A 160 4.28 12.73 2.01
C SER A 160 4.81 12.69 0.59
N VAL A 161 4.46 11.67 -0.20
CA VAL A 161 4.87 11.54 -1.61
C VAL A 161 4.32 12.68 -2.46
N LEU A 162 3.05 13.04 -2.26
CA LEU A 162 2.41 14.16 -2.97
C LEU A 162 3.15 15.47 -2.68
N ARG A 163 3.38 15.76 -1.40
CA ARG A 163 4.15 16.95 -0.99
C ARG A 163 5.55 16.96 -1.57
N TRP A 164 6.21 15.81 -1.69
CA TRP A 164 7.52 15.74 -2.34
C TRP A 164 7.46 16.12 -3.81
N LYS A 165 6.43 15.66 -4.53
CA LYS A 165 6.21 16.03 -5.94
C LYS A 165 5.97 17.54 -6.06
N GLU A 166 5.11 18.11 -5.22
CA GLU A 166 4.82 19.55 -5.18
C GLU A 166 6.06 20.38 -4.87
N GLN A 167 6.83 20.01 -3.84
CA GLN A 167 8.07 20.72 -3.50
C GLN A 167 9.12 20.68 -4.61
N HIS A 168 9.15 19.60 -5.39
CA HIS A 168 10.03 19.49 -6.56
C HIS A 168 9.53 20.36 -7.71
N ALA A 169 8.22 20.62 -7.78
CA ALA A 169 7.61 21.55 -8.71
C ALA A 169 7.60 23.01 -8.23
N ASP A 170 7.92 23.30 -6.97
CA ASP A 170 7.83 24.64 -6.40
C ASP A 170 9.04 25.52 -6.77
N ASP A 171 8.80 26.69 -7.35
CA ASP A 171 9.84 27.65 -7.75
C ASP A 171 10.54 28.33 -6.57
N SER A 172 9.85 28.53 -5.45
CA SER A 172 10.43 29.11 -4.25
C SER A 172 11.49 28.18 -3.64
N ILE A 173 11.25 26.87 -3.72
CA ILE A 173 12.14 25.81 -3.24
C ILE A 173 13.25 25.50 -4.26
N THR A 174 12.88 25.42 -5.54
CA THR A 174 13.78 25.01 -6.61
C THR A 174 14.52 26.14 -7.32
N LYS A 175 14.22 27.41 -6.96
CA LYS A 175 14.76 28.63 -7.58
C LYS A 175 14.54 28.68 -9.09
N GLY A 176 13.35 28.27 -9.53
CA GLY A 176 12.97 28.25 -10.96
C GLY A 176 13.58 27.09 -11.77
N LYS A 177 14.44 26.26 -11.16
CA LYS A 177 15.17 25.20 -11.87
C LYS A 177 14.43 23.87 -11.88
N LYS A 178 13.41 23.69 -11.02
CA LYS A 178 12.72 22.40 -10.77
C LYS A 178 13.69 21.24 -10.51
N ILE A 179 14.80 21.56 -9.84
CA ILE A 179 15.85 20.64 -9.40
C ILE A 179 16.05 20.87 -7.91
N LEU A 180 15.95 19.80 -7.13
CA LEU A 180 16.16 19.83 -5.69
C LEU A 180 17.65 19.73 -5.34
N LYS A 181 18.02 20.19 -4.14
CA LYS A 181 19.38 19.99 -3.61
C LYS A 181 19.48 18.63 -2.92
N LYS A 182 20.71 18.13 -2.72
CA LYS A 182 20.95 16.87 -1.97
C LYS A 182 20.28 16.86 -0.59
N ALA A 183 20.34 17.96 0.15
CA ALA A 183 19.72 18.10 1.46
C ALA A 183 18.18 17.87 1.43
N ASN A 184 17.50 18.23 0.34
CA ASN A 184 16.06 17.97 0.21
C ASN A 184 15.79 16.46 0.13
N TRP A 185 16.62 15.71 -0.60
CA TRP A 185 16.50 14.26 -0.72
C TRP A 185 16.86 13.54 0.58
N GLU A 186 17.86 14.02 1.31
CA GLU A 186 18.23 13.48 2.63
C GLU A 186 17.10 13.65 3.65
N GLY A 187 16.46 14.82 3.68
CA GLY A 187 15.28 15.03 4.52
C GLY A 187 14.14 14.06 4.20
N ARG A 188 13.93 13.74 2.92
CA ARG A 188 12.94 12.74 2.49
C ARG A 188 13.31 11.33 2.91
N LYS A 189 14.59 10.98 2.86
CA LYS A 189 15.08 9.66 3.29
C LYS A 189 14.78 9.42 4.78
N ILE A 190 15.06 10.42 5.62
CA ILE A 190 14.79 10.37 7.05
C ILE A 190 13.28 10.22 7.30
N ALA A 191 12.48 11.11 6.70
CA ALA A 191 11.03 11.07 6.83
C ALA A 191 10.43 9.73 6.36
N LEU A 192 10.88 9.21 5.21
CA LEU A 192 10.46 7.91 4.69
C LEU A 192 10.73 6.78 5.70
N PHE A 193 11.95 6.74 6.25
CA PHE A 193 12.31 5.72 7.22
C PHE A 193 11.43 5.79 8.47
N ASP A 194 11.23 7.00 9.01
CA ASP A 194 10.42 7.21 10.21
C ASP A 194 8.95 6.82 9.98
N THR A 195 8.37 7.19 8.83
CA THR A 195 6.99 6.81 8.47
C THR A 195 6.84 5.30 8.31
N ILE A 196 7.76 4.63 7.61
CA ILE A 196 7.70 3.16 7.41
C ILE A 196 7.88 2.43 8.74
N LEU A 197 8.80 2.89 9.59
CA LEU A 197 8.98 2.33 10.93
C LEU A 197 7.73 2.48 11.80
N ALA A 198 7.04 3.62 11.70
CA ALA A 198 5.77 3.86 12.41
C ALA A 198 4.67 2.91 11.92
N ILE A 199 4.53 2.73 10.60
CA ILE A 199 3.60 1.77 9.98
C ILE A 199 3.86 0.35 10.47
N GLN A 200 5.12 -0.11 10.38
CA GLN A 200 5.49 -1.47 10.76
C GLN A 200 5.31 -1.73 12.26
N LYS A 201 5.57 -0.72 13.12
CA LYS A 201 5.26 -0.81 14.55
C LYS A 201 3.76 -0.96 14.78
N ALA A 202 2.93 -0.14 14.14
CA ALA A 202 1.49 -0.19 14.27
C ALA A 202 0.91 -1.57 13.89
N GLU A 203 1.41 -2.15 12.79
CA GLU A 203 1.05 -3.51 12.38
C GLU A 203 1.58 -4.58 13.35
N GLY A 204 2.82 -4.46 13.81
CA GLY A 204 3.40 -5.41 14.77
C GLY A 204 2.67 -5.43 16.12
N PHE A 205 2.11 -4.31 16.57
CA PHE A 205 1.32 -4.26 17.82
C PHE A 205 -0.01 -5.02 17.73
N LYS A 206 -0.56 -5.26 16.53
CA LYS A 206 -1.75 -6.10 16.35
C LYS A 206 -1.50 -7.57 16.70
N ASN A 207 -0.25 -8.01 16.70
CA ASN A 207 0.15 -9.39 17.02
C ASN A 207 0.29 -9.68 18.53
N ASN A 208 0.26 -8.64 19.37
CA ASN A 208 0.47 -8.76 20.82
C ASN A 208 -0.81 -8.56 21.64
N LYS A 209 -1.99 -8.54 21.00
CA LYS A 209 -3.32 -8.51 21.63
C LYS A 209 -4.11 -9.74 21.25
#